data_AF-A0A1H4GMA6-F1
#
_entry.id   AF-A0A1H4GMA6-F1
#
_cell.length_a   1.000
_cell.length_b   1.000
_cell.length_c   1.000
_cell.angle_alpha   90.00
_cell.angle_beta   90.00
_cell.angle_gamma   90.00
#
_symmetry.space_group_name_H-M   'P 1'
#
loop_
_entity.id
_entity.type
_entity.pdbx_description
1 polymer ?
#
loop_
_entity_poly.entity_id
_entity_poly.type
_entity_poly.pdbx_seq_one_letter_code
_entity_poly.pdbx_strand_id
1 'polypeptide(L)' 'MAVTSEKVSSQLQLVLENGQDERGNFIFKNKNFNNVKTLATADQLYTVAKALEPLQQRVLYAIERKDDNKIMNI' A
#
# COMPACT_ATOMS: atom_id res chain seq x y z
N MET A 1 -31.26 -13.67 0.97
CA MET A 1 -30.25 -13.08 0.07
C MET A 1 -29.07 -12.70 0.93
N ALA A 2 -27.88 -13.20 0.62
CA ALA A 2 -26.67 -12.91 1.39
C ALA A 2 -25.67 -12.16 0.49
N VAL A 3 -25.16 -11.04 0.98
CA VAL A 3 -24.10 -10.29 0.30
C VAL A 3 -22.76 -10.75 0.85
N THR A 4 -21.85 -11.15 -0.03
CA THR A 4 -20.50 -11.64 0.32
C THR A 4 -19.42 -10.75 -0.29
N SER A 5 -18.23 -10.72 0.34
CA SER A 5 -17.06 -9.96 -0.11
C SER A 5 -15.83 -10.87 -0.17
N GLU A 6 -15.17 -10.92 -1.32
CA GLU A 6 -13.95 -11.69 -1.54
C GLU A 6 -12.80 -10.77 -1.99
N LYS A 7 -11.62 -10.89 -1.37
CA LYS A 7 -10.42 -10.17 -1.82
C LYS A 7 -9.89 -10.78 -3.12
N VAL A 8 -9.89 -10.01 -4.21
CA VAL A 8 -9.44 -10.46 -5.53
C VAL A 8 -8.00 -10.04 -5.82
N SER A 9 -7.53 -8.93 -5.26
CA SER A 9 -6.19 -8.41 -5.48
C SER A 9 -5.65 -7.74 -4.22
N SER A 10 -4.32 -7.68 -4.10
CA SER A 10 -3.64 -7.00 -3.00
C SER A 10 -2.32 -6.40 -3.46
N GLN A 11 -1.99 -5.21 -2.92
CA GLN A 11 -0.81 -4.43 -3.25
C GLN A 11 -0.24 -3.80 -1.98
N LEU A 12 1.10 -3.83 -1.87
CA LEU A 12 1.86 -3.05 -0.87
C LEU A 12 2.27 -1.73 -1.51
N GLN A 13 2.04 -0.62 -0.81
CA GLN A 13 2.35 0.72 -1.28
C GLN A 13 3.25 1.42 -0.25
N LEU A 14 4.42 1.87 -0.72
CA LEU A 14 5.26 2.78 0.03
C LEU A 14 4.91 4.21 -0.40
N VAL A 15 4.47 5.03 0.55
CA VAL A 15 4.23 6.46 0.34
C VAL A 15 5.51 7.18 0.69
N LEU A 16 6.12 7.84 -0.29
CA LEU A 16 7.42 8.46 -0.15
C LEU A 16 7.29 9.97 -0.29
N GLU A 17 8.01 10.74 0.53
CA GLU A 17 8.04 12.20 0.41
C GLU A 17 8.72 12.63 -0.90
N ASN A 18 8.12 13.58 -1.60
CA ASN A 18 8.59 14.10 -2.88
C ASN A 18 8.78 15.62 -2.86
N GLY A 19 9.01 16.21 -1.68
CA GLY A 19 9.16 17.66 -1.49
C GLY A 19 7.87 18.35 -1.10
N GLN A 20 7.77 19.65 -1.40
CA GLN A 20 6.60 20.49 -1.14
C GLN A 20 6.16 21.22 -2.41
N ASP A 21 4.88 21.56 -2.50
CA ASP A 21 4.34 22.42 -3.55
C ASP A 21 4.62 23.92 -3.30
N GLU A 22 4.19 24.80 -4.21
CA GLU A 22 4.35 26.25 -4.10
C GLU A 22 3.66 26.87 -2.87
N ARG A 23 2.77 26.11 -2.20
CA ARG A 23 2.02 26.52 -1.02
C ARG A 23 2.58 25.92 0.26
N GLY A 24 3.68 25.16 0.18
CA GLY A 24 4.33 24.48 1.30
C GLY A 24 3.68 23.16 1.72
N ASN A 25 2.74 22.61 0.94
CA ASN A 25 2.14 21.31 1.25
C ASN A 25 3.07 20.19 0.81
N PHE A 26 3.24 19.17 1.66
CA PHE A 26 4.00 17.97 1.28
C PHE A 26 3.35 17.26 0.10
N ILE A 27 4.17 16.95 -0.89
CA ILE A 27 3.79 16.13 -2.04
C ILE A 27 4.40 14.74 -1.88
N PHE A 28 3.63 13.72 -2.24
CA PHE A 28 4.03 12.33 -2.07
C PHE A 28 4.11 11.61 -3.42
N LYS A 29 4.98 10.60 -3.47
CA LYS A 29 5.08 9.68 -4.59
C LYS A 29 4.97 8.26 -4.09
N ASN A 30 4.08 7.50 -4.71
CA ASN A 30 3.83 6.13 -4.32
C ASN A 30 4.71 5.16 -5.11
N LYS A 31 5.25 4.16 -4.42
CA LYS A 31 5.89 3.00 -5.04
C LYS A 31 5.08 1.76 -4.71
N ASN A 32 4.59 1.11 -5.75
CA ASN A 32 3.63 0.03 -5.63
C ASN A 32 4.28 -1.33 -5.93
N PHE A 33 4.00 -2.30 -5.08
CA PHE A 33 4.39 -3.70 -5.24
C PHE A 33 3.11 -4.53 -5.39
N ASN A 34 2.84 -4.97 -6.61
CA ASN A 34 1.65 -5.72 -6.98
C ASN A 34 1.76 -7.20 -6.58
N ASN A 35 0.65 -7.92 -6.71
CA ASN A 35 0.57 -9.37 -6.51
C ASN A 35 1.00 -9.80 -5.09
N VAL A 36 0.69 -8.98 -4.10
CA VAL A 36 0.84 -9.34 -2.70
C VAL A 36 -0.17 -10.45 -2.37
N LYS A 37 0.24 -11.43 -1.56
CA LYS A 37 -0.67 -12.48 -1.12
C LYS A 37 -1.81 -11.85 -0.33
N THR A 38 -3.06 -12.15 -0.70
CA THR A 38 -4.27 -11.63 -0.01
C THR A 38 -4.30 -11.99 1.49
N LEU A 39 -3.62 -13.09 1.87
CA LEU A 39 -3.49 -13.55 3.25
C LEU A 39 -2.27 -12.98 4.00
N ALA A 40 -1.44 -12.14 3.38
CA ALA A 40 -0.30 -11.52 4.08
C ALA A 40 -0.79 -10.71 5.30
N THR A 41 -0.08 -10.77 6.42
CA THR A 41 -0.44 -10.00 7.62
C THR A 41 0.16 -8.59 7.57
N ALA A 42 -0.37 -7.67 8.38
CA ALA A 42 0.18 -6.32 8.49
C ALA A 42 1.67 -6.34 8.91
N ASP A 43 2.04 -7.19 9.87
CA ASP A 43 3.42 -7.34 10.35
C ASP A 43 4.37 -7.83 9.26
N GLN A 44 3.92 -8.79 8.43
CA GLN A 44 4.71 -9.29 7.30
C GLN A 44 4.96 -8.17 6.27
N LEU A 45 3.92 -7.40 5.95
CA LEU A 45 4.04 -6.26 5.03
C LEU A 45 4.95 -5.16 5.59
N TYR A 46 4.80 -4.85 6.88
CA TYR A 46 5.64 -3.88 7.57
C TYR A 46 7.11 -4.30 7.55
N THR A 47 7.41 -5.56 7.87
CA THR A 47 8.77 -6.11 7.86
C THR A 47 9.42 -5.97 6.49
N VAL A 48 8.70 -6.32 5.42
CA VAL A 48 9.18 -6.15 4.04
C VAL A 48 9.39 -4.67 3.70
N ALA A 49 8.44 -3.80 4.06
CA ALA A 49 8.54 -2.37 3.81
C ALA A 49 9.76 -1.75 4.51
N LYS A 50 10.06 -2.13 5.76
CA LYS A 50 11.27 -1.67 6.49
C LYS A 50 12.56 -2.19 5.89
N ALA A 51 12.58 -3.40 5.33
CA ALA A 51 13.73 -3.90 4.59
C ALA A 51 13.96 -3.14 3.27
N LEU A 52 12.88 -2.66 2.64
CA LEU A 52 12.94 -1.88 1.39
C LEU A 52 13.22 -0.39 1.62
N GLU A 53 12.84 0.18 2.76
CA GLU A 53 13.02 1.58 3.11
C GLU A 53 14.44 2.13 2.84
N PRO A 54 15.54 1.52 3.34
CA PRO A 54 16.88 2.05 3.11
C PRO A 54 17.33 1.98 1.64
N LEU A 55 16.62 1.23 0.79
CA LEU A 55 16.90 1.12 -0.64
C LEU A 55 16.13 2.16 -1.47
N GLN A 56 15.29 2.97 -0.84
CA GLN A 56 14.56 4.02 -1.53
C GLN A 56 15.40 5.31 -1.60
N GLN A 57 15.19 6.08 -2.67
CA GLN A 57 15.82 7.39 -2.86
C GLN A 57 15.11 8.51 -2.09
N ARG A 58 13.96 8.22 -1.48
CA ARG A 58 13.05 9.18 -0.84
C ARG A 58 12.69 8.67 0.55
N VAL A 59 12.42 9.59 1.47
CA VAL A 59 12.00 9.26 2.84
C VAL A 59 10.66 8.54 2.81
N LEU A 60 10.56 7.45 3.56
CA LEU A 60 9.31 6.72 3.75
C LEU A 60 8.41 7.48 4.71
N TYR A 61 7.26 7.94 4.21
CA TYR A 61 6.24 8.62 5.00
C TYR A 61 5.24 7.63 5.60
N ALA A 62 4.74 6.70 4.78
CA ALA A 62 3.75 5.72 5.22
C ALA A 62 3.87 4.39 4.45
N ILE A 63 3.35 3.33 5.09
CA ILE A 63 3.21 1.99 4.51
C ILE A 63 1.71 1.71 4.41
N GLU A 64 1.23 1.48 3.20
CA GLU A 64 -0.17 1.21 2.91
C GLU A 64 -0.36 -0.17 2.27
N ARG A 65 -1.54 -0.74 2.51
CA ARG A 65 -2.05 -1.89 1.77
C ARG A 65 -3.28 -1.46 0.99
N LYS A 66 -3.31 -1.79 -0.30
CA LYS A 66 -4.51 -1.64 -1.14
C LYS A 66 -5.03 -3.03 -1.47
N ASP A 67 -6.27 -3.30 -1.12
CA ASP A 67 -6.97 -4.53 -1.46
C ASP A 67 -8.15 -4.19 -2.36
N ASP A 68 -8.33 -4.99 -3.41
CA ASP A 68 -9.56 -4.96 -4.20
C ASP A 68 -10.46 -6.09 -3.74
N ASN A 69 -11.73 -5.76 -3.48
CA ASN A 69 -12.74 -6.74 -3.09
C ASN A 69 -13.85 -6.80 -4.13
N LYS A 70 -14.27 -8.02 -4.48
CA LYS A 70 -15.45 -8.26 -5.29
C LYS A 70 -16.63 -8.54 -4.37
N ILE A 71 -17.70 -7.76 -4.53
CA ILE A 71 -18.94 -7.91 -3.77
C ILE A 71 -19.96 -8.65 -4.63
N MET A 72 -20.57 -9.71 -4.10
CA MET A 72 -21.57 -10.50 -4.81
C MET A 72 -22.82 -10.70 -3.96
N ASN A 73 -23.99 -10.72 -4.62
CA ASN A 73 -25.25 -11.14 -4.02
C ASN A 73 -25.56 -12.57 -4.46
N ILE A 74 -25.81 -13.46 -3.50
CA ILE A 74 -26.21 -14.85 -3.70
C ILE A 74 -27.63 -15.10 -3.19
#